data_AF-K6VFP1-F1
#
_entry.id   AF-K6VFP1-F1
#
_cell.length_a   1.000
_cell.length_b   1.000
_cell.length_c   1.000
_cell.angle_alpha   90.00
_cell.angle_beta   90.00
_cell.angle_gamma   90.00
#
_symmetry.space_group_name_H-M   'P 1'
#
loop_
_entity.id
_entity.type
_entity.pdbx_description
1 polymer ?
#
loop_
_entity_poly.entity_id
_entity_poly.type
_entity_poly.pdbx_seq_one_letter_code
_entity_poly.pdbx_strand_id
1 'polypeptide(L)'
;MFLCRLFRKTVVLVTVVVVLLIIASVLLILHFVHNSSSNDNFPFGIGIYTYEVVLKYSHIHDPAVGKQLNVGSNVIPINRAHSPFTQGLFFIDNDTLMESSGLYGASYIREFSLSSGETKRFSNLKSNLFAEGLAIVVEPMTYKKFILTLTYKEKIILVFDYDTMELYHTFEHELDGYGLTSNIDLLQSVDDLKEENFARHQKLWTTTGDNYLYEIEIPHEFLKTKKLSISGKTEITCAGYSIYHVNELEYHVQAKTLYANIFLTKLILEIDISKGTCLKIINLSGLVEQCDNYQEGKKNQESVLNGIAIDPHNNKVDLPNLLVTGKLWPNMFQIRLVKSIGKLEAATVLSEYFKSIGKKVS
;
A
#
# COMPACT_ATOMS: atom_id res chain seq x y z
N MET A 1 -12.58 7.22 50.93
CA MET A 1 -11.10 7.36 50.85
C MET A 1 -10.35 6.04 50.62
N PHE A 2 -10.83 4.90 51.13
CA PHE A 2 -10.20 3.57 50.95
C PHE A 2 -10.27 3.02 49.52
N LEU A 3 -11.42 3.15 48.85
CA LEU A 3 -11.64 2.66 47.47
C LEU A 3 -10.69 3.34 46.44
N CYS A 4 -10.48 4.65 46.55
CA CYS A 4 -9.57 5.41 45.68
C CYS A 4 -8.10 4.98 45.84
N ARG A 5 -7.68 4.59 47.05
CA ARG A 5 -6.32 4.08 47.30
C ARG A 5 -6.13 2.67 46.75
N LEU A 6 -7.17 1.83 46.79
CA LEU A 6 -7.13 0.49 46.21
C LEU A 6 -7.04 0.55 44.68
N PHE A 7 -7.88 1.38 44.04
CA PHE A 7 -7.88 1.58 42.59
C PHE A 7 -6.53 2.09 42.07
N ARG A 8 -5.93 3.05 42.77
CA ARG A 8 -4.61 3.61 42.41
C ARG A 8 -3.49 2.59 42.55
N LYS A 9 -3.55 1.69 43.55
CA LYS A 9 -2.60 0.58 43.70
C LYS A 9 -2.74 -0.47 42.60
N THR A 10 -3.97 -0.83 42.21
CA THR A 10 -4.22 -1.78 41.13
C THR A 10 -3.76 -1.24 39.78
N VAL A 11 -4.03 0.03 39.48
CA VAL A 11 -3.56 0.68 38.24
C VAL A 11 -2.03 0.73 38.20
N VAL A 12 -1.37 1.15 39.28
CA VAL A 12 0.11 1.17 39.34
C VAL A 12 0.70 -0.23 39.19
N LEU A 13 0.09 -1.24 39.82
CA LEU A 13 0.54 -2.64 39.70
C LEU A 13 0.39 -3.17 38.28
N VAL A 14 -0.74 -2.92 37.61
CA VAL A 14 -0.96 -3.31 36.21
C VAL A 14 0.03 -2.60 35.29
N THR A 15 0.25 -1.29 35.47
CA THR A 15 1.23 -0.55 34.67
C THR A 15 2.64 -1.09 34.88
N VAL A 16 3.04 -1.39 36.11
CA VAL A 16 4.36 -1.97 36.41
C VAL A 16 4.50 -3.35 35.79
N VAL A 17 3.47 -4.21 35.86
CA VAL A 17 3.49 -5.54 35.24
C VAL A 17 3.58 -5.45 33.71
N VAL A 18 2.83 -4.55 33.08
CA VAL A 18 2.89 -4.33 31.62
C VAL A 18 4.26 -3.82 31.21
N VAL A 19 4.83 -2.86 31.94
CA VAL A 19 6.18 -2.34 31.68
C VAL A 19 7.23 -3.43 31.86
N LEU A 20 7.13 -4.26 32.90
CA LEU A 20 8.04 -5.39 33.12
C LEU A 20 7.91 -6.45 32.04
N LEU A 21 6.70 -6.73 31.54
CA LEU A 21 6.50 -7.63 30.41
C LEU A 21 7.11 -7.08 29.12
N ILE A 22 6.94 -5.78 28.84
CA ILE A 22 7.58 -5.12 27.69
C ILE A 22 9.10 -5.20 27.83
N ILE A 23 9.66 -4.87 29.00
CA ILE A 23 11.09 -4.95 29.26
C ILE A 23 11.58 -6.41 29.10
N ALA A 24 10.85 -7.39 29.62
CA ALA A 24 11.20 -8.80 29.47
C ALA A 24 11.15 -9.26 28.01
N SER A 25 10.14 -8.86 27.23
CA SER A 25 10.05 -9.15 25.80
C SER A 25 11.20 -8.50 25.02
N VAL A 26 11.52 -7.24 25.30
CA VAL A 26 12.64 -6.53 24.69
C VAL A 26 13.97 -7.19 25.05
N LEU A 27 14.18 -7.55 26.32
CA LEU A 27 15.38 -8.26 26.77
C LEU A 27 15.49 -9.66 26.19
N LEU A 28 14.37 -10.38 26.02
CA LEU A 28 14.35 -11.69 25.40
C LEU A 28 14.71 -11.59 23.91
N ILE A 29 14.14 -10.62 23.19
CA ILE A 29 14.48 -10.34 21.80
C ILE A 29 15.96 -9.94 21.69
N LEU A 30 16.45 -9.05 22.55
CA LEU A 30 17.86 -8.66 22.60
C LEU A 30 18.77 -9.84 22.93
N HIS A 31 18.36 -10.74 23.81
CA HIS A 31 19.10 -11.97 24.13
C HIS A 31 19.22 -12.87 22.90
N PHE A 32 18.13 -13.08 22.16
CA PHE A 32 18.17 -13.86 20.91
C PHE A 32 18.97 -13.17 19.80
N VAL A 33 18.92 -11.84 19.70
CA VAL A 33 19.72 -11.04 18.76
C VAL A 33 21.21 -11.08 19.12
N HIS A 34 21.55 -11.06 20.42
CA HIS A 34 22.94 -11.04 20.88
C HIS A 34 23.59 -12.43 20.78
N ASN A 35 22.85 -13.49 21.13
CA ASN A 35 23.34 -14.87 21.11
C ASN A 35 23.26 -15.58 19.75
N SER A 36 22.78 -14.92 18.68
CA SER A 36 23.04 -15.42 17.32
C SER A 36 24.50 -15.12 16.95
N SER A 37 25.40 -16.02 17.36
CA SER A 37 26.74 -16.11 16.82
C SER A 37 26.77 -17.18 15.73
N SER A 38 27.28 -16.81 14.56
CA SER A 38 27.71 -17.67 13.44
C SER A 38 26.69 -18.32 12.49
N ASN A 39 25.47 -17.79 12.38
CA ASN A 39 24.66 -17.92 11.15
C ASN A 39 23.72 -16.72 11.05
N ASP A 40 23.59 -16.13 9.88
CA ASP A 40 22.84 -14.89 9.57
C ASP A 40 21.31 -14.94 9.79
N ASN A 41 20.83 -15.81 10.68
CA ASN A 41 19.43 -15.94 11.00
C ASN A 41 19.13 -15.15 12.28
N PHE A 42 18.43 -14.03 12.10
CA PHE A 42 17.48 -13.58 13.12
C PHE A 42 16.64 -14.80 13.59
N PRO A 43 16.17 -14.85 14.85
CA PRO A 43 15.32 -15.96 15.31
C PRO A 43 14.05 -16.17 14.46
N PHE A 44 13.72 -15.20 13.60
CA PHE A 44 12.75 -15.28 12.51
C PHE A 44 13.49 -15.03 11.19
N GLY A 45 13.22 -15.81 10.14
CA GLY A 45 13.80 -15.62 8.79
C GLY A 45 13.32 -14.34 8.06
N ILE A 46 13.17 -13.23 8.77
CA ILE A 46 12.72 -11.94 8.25
C ILE A 46 13.95 -11.15 7.79
N GLY A 47 13.98 -10.75 6.52
CA GLY A 47 15.05 -9.91 6.00
C GLY A 47 14.84 -8.44 6.36
N ILE A 48 15.89 -7.77 6.83
CA ILE A 48 15.86 -6.33 7.14
C ILE A 48 16.62 -5.58 6.05
N TYR A 49 15.96 -4.59 5.47
CA TYR A 49 16.46 -3.82 4.34
C TYR A 49 16.38 -2.32 4.59
N THR A 50 17.37 -1.63 4.04
CA THR A 50 17.33 -0.19 3.76
C THR A 50 17.31 -0.02 2.24
N TYR A 51 17.58 1.18 1.76
CA TYR A 51 17.52 1.52 0.35
C TYR A 51 18.68 2.42 -0.08
N GLU A 52 18.97 2.37 -1.38
CA GLU A 52 19.73 3.39 -2.10
C GLU A 52 18.80 4.02 -3.14
N VAL A 53 18.80 5.34 -3.24
CA VAL A 53 18.06 6.04 -4.30
C VAL A 53 18.83 5.86 -5.61
N VAL A 54 18.18 5.24 -6.60
CA VAL A 54 18.72 5.04 -7.95
C VAL A 54 18.41 6.25 -8.81
N LEU A 55 17.13 6.65 -8.84
CA LEU A 55 16.64 7.80 -9.60
C LEU A 55 15.56 8.53 -8.80
N LYS A 56 15.50 9.85 -9.03
CA LYS A 56 14.49 10.75 -8.47
C LYS A 56 13.74 11.40 -9.62
N TYR A 57 12.41 11.32 -9.58
CA TYR A 57 11.51 11.85 -10.60
C TYR A 57 10.63 12.96 -9.99
N SER A 58 10.09 13.83 -10.84
CA SER A 58 9.05 14.77 -10.44
C SER A 58 7.71 14.05 -10.28
N HIS A 59 7.01 14.33 -9.19
CA HIS A 59 5.67 13.83 -8.92
C HIS A 59 4.70 15.00 -8.88
N ILE A 60 4.41 15.50 -10.07
CA ILE A 60 3.55 16.67 -10.24
C ILE A 60 2.29 16.23 -10.96
N HIS A 61 1.16 16.69 -10.46
CA HIS A 61 -0.11 16.65 -11.17
C HIS A 61 -0.69 18.05 -11.19
N ASP A 62 -0.69 18.65 -12.37
CA ASP A 62 -1.60 19.74 -12.67
C ASP A 62 -2.77 19.11 -13.43
N PRO A 63 -4.00 19.10 -12.87
CA PRO A 63 -5.14 18.55 -13.58
C PRO A 63 -5.43 19.28 -14.90
N ALA A 64 -4.86 20.48 -15.14
CA ALA A 64 -4.94 21.19 -16.42
C ALA A 64 -3.90 20.73 -17.47
N VAL A 65 -2.87 19.97 -17.09
CA VAL A 65 -1.85 19.44 -18.00
C VAL A 65 -2.24 18.01 -18.41
N GLY A 66 -2.21 17.75 -19.72
CA GLY A 66 -2.65 16.48 -20.29
C GLY A 66 -4.08 16.50 -20.83
N LYS A 67 -4.53 15.38 -21.41
CA LYS A 67 -5.88 15.27 -21.98
C LYS A 67 -6.91 15.01 -20.88
N GLN A 68 -7.73 16.02 -20.57
CA GLN A 68 -8.90 15.85 -19.68
C GLN A 68 -9.98 15.02 -20.40
N LEU A 69 -10.33 13.85 -19.86
CA LEU A 69 -11.51 13.11 -20.30
C LEU A 69 -12.65 13.32 -19.29
N ASN A 70 -13.77 13.81 -19.81
CA ASN A 70 -14.96 14.10 -19.01
C ASN A 70 -15.70 12.81 -18.66
N VAL A 71 -15.48 12.27 -17.46
CA VAL A 71 -16.30 11.19 -16.91
C VAL A 71 -17.25 11.76 -15.85
N GLY A 72 -18.55 11.71 -16.14
CA GLY A 72 -19.63 12.08 -15.20
C GLY A 72 -19.96 13.58 -15.11
N SER A 73 -21.10 13.89 -14.47
CA SER A 73 -21.64 15.24 -14.33
C SER A 73 -20.87 16.10 -13.32
N ASN A 74 -20.44 17.30 -13.76
CA ASN A 74 -19.87 18.44 -13.02
C ASN A 74 -19.14 18.12 -11.71
N VAL A 75 -17.85 17.77 -11.82
CA VAL A 75 -16.89 17.88 -10.72
C VAL A 75 -16.25 19.26 -10.83
N ILE A 76 -16.30 20.06 -9.76
CA ILE A 76 -15.51 21.29 -9.67
C ILE A 76 -14.08 20.84 -9.40
N PRO A 77 -13.12 21.04 -10.32
CA PRO A 77 -11.71 20.79 -10.02
C PRO A 77 -11.33 21.73 -8.88
N ILE A 78 -11.12 21.19 -7.67
CA ILE A 78 -10.53 22.00 -6.62
C ILE A 78 -9.05 22.05 -6.95
N ASN A 79 -8.54 23.25 -7.27
CA ASN A 79 -7.12 23.51 -7.45
C ASN A 79 -6.41 23.37 -6.09
N ARG A 80 -6.21 22.13 -5.65
CA ARG A 80 -5.44 21.74 -4.47
C ARG A 80 -4.13 21.20 -5.00
N ALA A 81 -3.07 21.98 -4.78
CA ALA A 81 -1.65 21.66 -4.85
C ALA A 81 -1.20 20.69 -5.97
N HIS A 82 -0.16 21.09 -6.71
CA HIS A 82 0.56 20.29 -7.71
C HIS A 82 1.04 18.89 -7.25
N SER A 83 0.87 18.51 -5.98
CA SER A 83 1.34 17.24 -5.41
C SER A 83 0.15 16.30 -5.12
N PRO A 84 0.10 15.13 -5.78
CA PRO A 84 -0.98 14.14 -5.60
C PRO A 84 -1.13 13.63 -4.18
N PHE A 85 -2.37 13.31 -3.76
CA PHE A 85 -2.63 12.60 -2.52
C PHE A 85 -2.68 11.10 -2.80
N THR A 86 -1.54 10.51 -3.17
CA THR A 86 -1.44 9.14 -3.68
C THR A 86 -2.03 8.10 -2.74
N GLN A 87 -2.90 7.26 -3.29
CA GLN A 87 -3.56 6.15 -2.57
C GLN A 87 -3.37 4.78 -3.21
N GLY A 88 -2.99 4.74 -4.48
CA GLY A 88 -2.56 3.53 -5.18
C GLY A 88 -1.66 3.90 -6.35
N LEU A 89 -0.69 3.04 -6.64
CA LEU A 89 0.30 3.27 -7.69
C LEU A 89 0.76 1.95 -8.28
N PHE A 90 0.82 1.82 -9.61
CA PHE A 90 1.53 0.68 -10.24
C PHE A 90 1.99 1.05 -11.65
N PHE A 91 2.99 0.32 -12.15
CA PHE A 91 3.43 0.42 -13.54
C PHE A 91 2.48 -0.32 -14.48
N ILE A 92 2.10 0.29 -15.60
CA ILE A 92 1.43 -0.42 -16.71
C ILE A 92 2.41 -0.88 -17.80
N ASP A 93 3.55 -0.20 -17.90
CA ASP A 93 4.69 -0.56 -18.74
C ASP A 93 5.98 0.01 -18.11
N ASN A 94 7.09 0.06 -18.86
CA ASN A 94 8.39 0.48 -18.36
C ASN A 94 8.52 1.96 -17.94
N ASP A 95 7.65 2.86 -18.42
CA ASP A 95 7.67 4.28 -18.08
C ASP A 95 6.30 4.81 -17.65
N THR A 96 5.22 4.10 -17.96
CA THR A 96 3.87 4.58 -17.70
C THR A 96 3.34 3.97 -16.40
N LEU A 97 2.75 4.82 -15.56
CA LEU A 97 2.08 4.42 -14.33
C LEU A 97 0.60 4.74 -14.35
N MET A 98 -0.14 4.00 -13.54
CA MET A 98 -1.48 4.35 -13.09
C MET A 98 -1.43 4.77 -11.63
N GLU A 99 -2.15 5.83 -11.27
CA GLU A 99 -2.21 6.37 -9.91
C GLU A 99 -3.66 6.73 -9.55
N SER A 100 -4.05 6.47 -8.30
CA SER A 100 -5.22 7.08 -7.68
C SER A 100 -4.76 8.12 -6.67
N SER A 101 -5.48 9.24 -6.65
CA SER A 101 -5.32 10.29 -5.65
C SER A 101 -6.62 10.47 -4.90
N GLY A 102 -6.53 10.48 -3.58
CA GLY A 102 -7.66 10.73 -2.68
C GLY A 102 -8.03 12.21 -2.57
N LEU A 103 -8.79 12.52 -1.52
CA LEU A 103 -9.43 13.81 -1.16
C LEU A 103 -10.84 14.00 -1.75
N TYR A 104 -11.82 14.20 -0.87
CA TYR A 104 -13.18 14.57 -1.29
C TYR A 104 -13.17 15.85 -2.11
N GLY A 105 -13.87 15.84 -3.25
CA GLY A 105 -13.92 16.95 -4.20
C GLY A 105 -12.70 17.08 -5.12
N ALA A 106 -11.65 16.27 -4.91
CA ALA A 106 -10.42 16.34 -5.71
C ALA A 106 -9.86 14.96 -6.08
N SER A 107 -10.60 13.88 -5.80
CA SER A 107 -10.14 12.53 -6.11
C SER A 107 -10.14 12.26 -7.61
N TYR A 108 -9.13 11.54 -8.08
CA TYR A 108 -9.01 11.13 -9.48
C TYR A 108 -8.25 9.81 -9.61
N ILE A 109 -8.37 9.19 -10.77
CA ILE A 109 -7.38 8.23 -11.29
C ILE A 109 -6.70 8.83 -12.52
N ARG A 110 -5.42 8.51 -12.72
CA ARG A 110 -4.67 8.98 -13.89
C ARG A 110 -3.67 7.96 -14.38
N GLU A 111 -3.40 8.03 -15.67
CA GLU A 111 -2.27 7.38 -16.33
C GLU A 111 -1.26 8.46 -16.74
N PHE A 112 0.02 8.28 -16.40
CA PHE A 112 1.05 9.29 -16.65
C PHE A 112 2.42 8.66 -16.92
N SER A 113 3.30 9.41 -17.58
CA SER A 113 4.71 9.01 -17.81
C SER A 113 5.57 9.38 -16.60
N LEU A 114 6.37 8.44 -16.12
CA LEU A 114 7.31 8.61 -15.01
C LEU A 114 8.40 9.63 -15.35
N SER A 115 9.01 9.47 -16.52
CA SER A 115 10.14 10.29 -16.95
C SER A 115 9.76 11.75 -17.20
N SER A 116 8.56 12.01 -17.76
CA SER A 116 8.11 13.37 -18.09
C SER A 116 7.16 13.99 -17.06
N GLY A 117 6.47 13.17 -16.26
CA GLY A 117 5.34 13.59 -15.43
C GLY A 117 4.06 13.90 -16.21
N GLU A 118 4.07 13.76 -17.55
CA GLU A 118 2.92 14.10 -18.40
C GLU A 118 1.76 13.12 -18.16
N THR A 119 0.58 13.68 -17.88
CA THR A 119 -0.65 12.90 -17.73
C THR A 119 -1.24 12.59 -19.11
N LYS A 120 -1.35 11.31 -19.44
CA LYS A 120 -1.87 10.82 -20.73
C LYS A 120 -3.40 10.85 -20.74
N ARG A 121 -4.00 10.40 -19.64
CA ARG A 121 -5.45 10.41 -19.41
C ARG A 121 -5.72 10.44 -17.91
N PHE A 122 -6.83 11.03 -17.51
CA PHE A 122 -7.31 11.00 -16.13
C PHE A 122 -8.84 11.03 -16.08
N SER A 123 -9.39 10.59 -14.95
CA SER A 123 -10.82 10.58 -14.66
C SER A 123 -11.03 11.09 -13.25
N ASN A 124 -11.76 12.20 -13.12
CA ASN A 124 -12.14 12.75 -11.82
C ASN A 124 -13.29 11.95 -11.21
N LEU A 125 -13.25 11.76 -9.90
CA LEU A 125 -14.33 11.14 -9.15
C LEU A 125 -15.34 12.20 -8.70
N LYS A 126 -16.58 11.76 -8.45
CA LYS A 126 -17.62 12.61 -7.85
C LYS A 126 -17.14 13.16 -6.50
N SER A 127 -17.58 14.37 -6.16
CA SER A 127 -17.07 15.11 -5.00
C SER A 127 -17.29 14.44 -3.64
N ASN A 128 -18.27 13.52 -3.56
CA ASN A 128 -18.58 12.75 -2.36
C ASN A 128 -17.83 11.42 -2.28
N LEU A 129 -16.91 11.14 -3.21
CA LEU A 129 -16.09 9.94 -3.22
C LEU A 129 -14.64 10.32 -2.89
N PHE A 130 -13.99 9.47 -2.11
CA PHE A 130 -12.57 9.56 -1.82
C PHE A 130 -11.89 8.34 -2.45
N ALA A 131 -11.07 8.53 -3.48
CA ALA A 131 -10.36 7.42 -4.13
C ALA A 131 -9.32 6.81 -3.17
N GLU A 132 -9.25 5.49 -3.16
CA GLU A 132 -8.23 4.72 -2.44
C GLU A 132 -7.45 3.84 -3.43
N GLY A 133 -6.87 2.73 -3.00
CA GLY A 133 -6.07 1.82 -3.83
C GLY A 133 -6.79 1.38 -5.11
N LEU A 134 -6.00 1.12 -6.15
CA LEU A 134 -6.49 0.65 -7.44
C LEU A 134 -5.74 -0.59 -7.92
N ALA A 135 -6.39 -1.38 -8.75
CA ALA A 135 -5.80 -2.55 -9.38
C ALA A 135 -6.43 -2.80 -10.74
N ILE A 136 -5.71 -3.49 -11.62
CA ILE A 136 -6.30 -4.01 -12.86
C ILE A 136 -6.78 -5.44 -12.62
N VAL A 137 -7.92 -5.77 -13.21
CA VAL A 137 -8.49 -7.12 -13.25
C VAL A 137 -9.02 -7.39 -14.65
N VAL A 138 -9.33 -8.65 -14.93
CA VAL A 138 -9.95 -9.07 -16.19
C VAL A 138 -11.37 -9.58 -15.90
N GLU A 139 -12.37 -9.15 -16.66
CA GLU A 139 -13.70 -9.76 -16.53
C GLU A 139 -13.68 -11.18 -17.13
N PRO A 140 -14.00 -12.25 -16.37
CA PRO A 140 -13.87 -13.63 -16.85
C PRO A 140 -14.76 -13.97 -18.05
N MET A 141 -15.93 -13.35 -18.18
CA MET A 141 -16.86 -13.58 -19.28
C MET A 141 -16.35 -12.99 -20.61
N THR A 142 -15.79 -11.78 -20.57
CA THR A 142 -15.48 -11.00 -21.79
C THR A 142 -13.99 -10.91 -22.09
N TYR A 143 -13.14 -11.26 -21.11
CA TYR A 143 -11.68 -11.06 -21.13
C TYR A 143 -11.24 -9.60 -21.28
N LYS A 144 -12.15 -8.65 -21.03
CA LYS A 144 -11.81 -7.22 -21.01
C LYS A 144 -11.07 -6.86 -19.73
N LYS A 145 -10.05 -6.01 -19.85
CA LYS A 145 -9.34 -5.42 -18.72
C LYS A 145 -10.18 -4.28 -18.13
N PHE A 146 -10.22 -4.19 -16.81
CA PHE A 146 -10.87 -3.13 -16.06
C PHE A 146 -9.95 -2.61 -14.97
N ILE A 147 -10.04 -1.31 -14.69
CA ILE A 147 -9.40 -0.68 -13.53
C ILE A 147 -10.44 -0.64 -12.42
N LEU A 148 -10.13 -1.29 -11.30
CA LEU A 148 -10.92 -1.18 -10.07
C LEU A 148 -10.26 -0.14 -9.16
N THR A 149 -11.07 0.72 -8.55
CA THR A 149 -10.60 1.69 -7.56
C THR A 149 -11.52 1.64 -6.35
N LEU A 150 -10.93 1.41 -5.18
CA LEU A 150 -11.64 1.46 -3.91
C LEU A 150 -12.06 2.89 -3.58
N THR A 151 -13.05 2.99 -2.70
CA THR A 151 -13.39 4.24 -2.02
C THR A 151 -13.22 4.07 -0.52
N TYR A 152 -12.93 5.17 0.19
CA TYR A 152 -12.55 5.09 1.61
C TYR A 152 -13.67 4.57 2.52
N LYS A 153 -14.73 5.36 2.74
CA LYS A 153 -15.86 4.98 3.63
C LYS A 153 -17.14 4.71 2.87
N GLU A 154 -17.14 4.94 1.57
CA GLU A 154 -18.35 4.87 0.76
C GLU A 154 -18.76 3.43 0.45
N LYS A 155 -17.86 2.46 0.68
CA LYS A 155 -18.09 1.01 0.47
C LYS A 155 -18.50 0.70 -0.97
N ILE A 156 -17.90 1.43 -1.90
CA ILE A 156 -18.10 1.30 -3.33
C ILE A 156 -16.74 1.02 -3.99
N ILE A 157 -16.73 0.10 -4.94
CA ILE A 157 -15.62 -0.10 -5.87
C ILE A 157 -16.06 0.43 -7.22
N LEU A 158 -15.31 1.41 -7.74
CA LEU A 158 -15.52 1.96 -9.06
C LEU A 158 -14.83 1.07 -10.09
N VAL A 159 -15.51 0.78 -11.20
CA VAL A 159 -14.99 -0.06 -12.28
C VAL A 159 -14.91 0.79 -13.53
N PHE A 160 -13.69 1.05 -14.01
CA PHE A 160 -13.45 1.79 -15.24
C PHE A 160 -12.99 0.85 -16.35
N ASP A 161 -13.48 1.06 -17.56
CA ASP A 161 -12.95 0.39 -18.74
C ASP A 161 -11.45 0.73 -18.90
N TYR A 162 -10.60 -0.28 -19.10
CA TYR A 162 -9.15 -0.06 -19.13
C TYR A 162 -8.71 0.78 -20.33
N ASP A 163 -9.40 0.75 -21.48
CA ASP A 163 -8.96 1.46 -22.69
C ASP A 163 -9.49 2.89 -22.72
N THR A 164 -10.74 3.11 -22.29
CA THR A 164 -11.38 4.43 -22.32
C THR A 164 -11.26 5.21 -21.01
N MET A 165 -11.07 4.51 -19.90
CA MET A 165 -11.14 5.04 -18.53
C MET A 165 -12.47 5.68 -18.16
N GLU A 166 -13.53 5.32 -18.89
CA GLU A 166 -14.91 5.67 -18.57
C GLU A 166 -15.44 4.75 -17.47
N LEU A 167 -16.27 5.30 -16.59
CA LEU A 167 -16.91 4.52 -15.54
C LEU A 167 -17.89 3.51 -16.18
N TYR A 168 -17.56 2.23 -16.07
CA TYR A 168 -18.33 1.13 -16.63
C TYR A 168 -19.39 0.63 -15.65
N HIS A 169 -19.02 0.47 -14.39
CA HIS A 169 -19.89 -0.10 -13.36
C HIS A 169 -19.45 0.31 -11.94
N THR A 170 -20.26 -0.03 -10.95
CA THR A 170 -19.90 0.09 -9.53
C THR A 170 -20.30 -1.16 -8.78
N PHE A 171 -19.41 -1.67 -7.93
CA PHE A 171 -19.75 -2.71 -6.98
C PHE A 171 -19.94 -2.13 -5.57
N GLU A 172 -20.86 -2.69 -4.81
CA GLU A 172 -20.91 -2.55 -3.35
C GLU A 172 -19.93 -3.54 -2.71
N HIS A 173 -19.34 -3.20 -1.57
CA HIS A 173 -18.63 -4.15 -0.70
C HIS A 173 -18.85 -3.79 0.78
N GLU A 174 -18.27 -4.54 1.72
CA GLU A 174 -18.55 -4.34 3.16
C GLU A 174 -17.43 -3.61 3.92
N LEU A 175 -16.27 -3.47 3.29
CA LEU A 175 -15.03 -3.01 3.90
C LEU A 175 -14.82 -1.50 3.68
N ASP A 176 -14.01 -0.89 4.54
CA ASP A 176 -13.42 0.42 4.21
C ASP A 176 -12.26 0.19 3.24
N GLY A 177 -12.04 1.10 2.29
CA GLY A 177 -10.97 0.98 1.29
C GLY A 177 -9.64 1.57 1.75
N TYR A 178 -8.55 0.81 1.61
CA TYR A 178 -7.16 1.29 1.71
C TYR A 178 -6.41 0.80 0.45
N GLY A 179 -5.50 -0.17 0.55
CA GLY A 179 -4.79 -0.72 -0.60
C GLY A 179 -5.63 -1.71 -1.41
N LEU A 180 -5.32 -1.83 -2.71
CA LEU A 180 -5.88 -2.81 -3.62
C LEU A 180 -4.77 -3.26 -4.57
N THR A 181 -4.63 -4.57 -4.79
CA THR A 181 -3.72 -5.10 -5.81
C THR A 181 -4.23 -6.44 -6.31
N SER A 182 -3.75 -6.90 -7.46
CA SER A 182 -4.15 -8.17 -8.05
C SER A 182 -2.92 -8.96 -8.50
N ASN A 183 -3.11 -10.23 -8.83
CA ASN A 183 -2.03 -11.06 -9.39
C ASN A 183 -1.90 -10.95 -10.92
N ILE A 184 -2.50 -9.95 -11.56
CA ILE A 184 -2.35 -9.78 -13.01
C ILE A 184 -0.91 -9.37 -13.34
N ASP A 185 -0.27 -10.07 -14.28
CA ASP A 185 0.96 -9.57 -14.91
C ASP A 185 0.52 -8.72 -16.11
N LEU A 186 0.74 -7.41 -16.03
CA LEU A 186 0.21 -6.44 -17.00
C LEU A 186 0.78 -6.61 -18.41
N LEU A 187 1.92 -7.30 -18.53
CA LEU A 187 2.54 -7.66 -19.80
C LEU A 187 1.86 -8.88 -20.47
N GLN A 188 0.91 -9.53 -19.81
CA GLN A 188 0.15 -10.64 -20.38
C GLN A 188 -0.74 -10.19 -21.54
N SER A 189 -0.65 -10.95 -22.63
CA SER A 189 -1.55 -10.88 -23.78
C SER A 189 -2.94 -11.42 -23.42
N VAL A 190 -3.95 -11.13 -24.26
CA VAL A 190 -5.30 -11.68 -24.07
C VAL A 190 -5.31 -13.22 -24.13
N ASP A 191 -4.40 -13.83 -24.89
CA ASP A 191 -4.30 -15.29 -24.96
C ASP A 191 -3.70 -15.87 -23.68
N ASP A 192 -2.69 -15.21 -23.09
CA ASP A 192 -2.15 -15.58 -21.78
C ASP A 192 -3.22 -15.50 -20.67
N LEU A 193 -4.15 -14.54 -20.77
CA LEU A 193 -5.27 -14.40 -19.82
C LEU A 193 -6.30 -15.54 -19.93
N LYS A 194 -6.40 -16.17 -21.10
CA LYS A 194 -7.26 -17.35 -21.34
C LYS A 194 -6.54 -18.64 -20.98
N GLU A 195 -5.23 -18.67 -21.15
CA GLU A 195 -4.39 -19.81 -20.80
C GLU A 195 -4.60 -20.17 -19.32
N GLU A 196 -4.73 -21.47 -19.05
CA GLU A 196 -5.07 -22.03 -17.73
C GLU A 196 -6.36 -21.45 -17.09
N ASN A 197 -7.19 -20.77 -17.87
CA ASN A 197 -8.29 -19.94 -17.38
C ASN A 197 -7.85 -18.93 -16.31
N PHE A 198 -6.71 -18.23 -16.51
CA PHE A 198 -6.22 -17.24 -15.55
C PHE A 198 -7.31 -16.26 -15.14
N ALA A 199 -8.09 -15.71 -16.09
CA ALA A 199 -9.18 -14.78 -15.77
C ALA A 199 -10.18 -15.35 -14.75
N ARG A 200 -10.43 -16.67 -14.71
CA ARG A 200 -11.32 -17.31 -13.72
C ARG A 200 -10.66 -17.58 -12.37
N HIS A 201 -9.34 -17.55 -12.30
CA HIS A 201 -8.55 -17.89 -11.11
C HIS A 201 -7.69 -16.73 -10.58
N GLN A 202 -7.72 -15.59 -11.27
CA GLN A 202 -7.06 -14.36 -10.83
C GLN A 202 -7.55 -13.97 -9.43
N LYS A 203 -6.71 -13.24 -8.73
CA LYS A 203 -6.88 -12.90 -7.32
C LYS A 203 -6.78 -11.40 -7.13
N LEU A 204 -7.62 -10.89 -6.25
CA LEU A 204 -7.69 -9.49 -5.86
C LEU A 204 -7.60 -9.41 -4.34
N TRP A 205 -6.66 -8.62 -3.83
CA TRP A 205 -6.46 -8.43 -2.41
C TRP A 205 -6.61 -6.97 -2.03
N THR A 206 -7.16 -6.76 -0.83
CA THR A 206 -7.35 -5.42 -0.27
C THR A 206 -7.01 -5.37 1.21
N THR A 207 -6.68 -4.16 1.68
CA THR A 207 -6.53 -3.81 3.10
C THR A 207 -7.59 -2.78 3.48
N THR A 208 -7.86 -2.67 4.78
CA THR A 208 -8.89 -1.77 5.32
C THR A 208 -8.38 -0.89 6.45
N GLY A 209 -7.06 -0.92 6.70
CA GLY A 209 -6.41 -0.29 7.84
C GLY A 209 -6.51 -1.08 9.15
N ASP A 210 -7.28 -2.17 9.21
CA ASP A 210 -7.18 -3.16 10.28
C ASP A 210 -5.94 -4.06 10.11
N ASN A 211 -5.89 -5.19 10.82
CA ASN A 211 -4.77 -6.14 10.77
C ASN A 211 -4.96 -7.32 9.83
N TYR A 212 -5.81 -7.19 8.80
CA TYR A 212 -6.09 -8.28 7.88
C TYR A 212 -5.84 -7.90 6.42
N LEU A 213 -5.37 -8.90 5.67
CA LEU A 213 -5.45 -8.95 4.22
C LEU A 213 -6.75 -9.67 3.86
N TYR A 214 -7.55 -9.04 3.01
CA TYR A 214 -8.80 -9.62 2.51
C TYR A 214 -8.63 -10.01 1.05
N GLU A 215 -9.12 -11.18 0.67
CA GLU A 215 -9.29 -11.57 -0.72
C GLU A 215 -10.73 -11.28 -1.15
N ILE A 216 -10.90 -10.56 -2.25
CA ILE A 216 -12.20 -10.24 -2.83
C ILE A 216 -12.47 -11.17 -4.02
N GLU A 217 -13.69 -11.72 -4.08
CA GLU A 217 -14.12 -12.52 -5.22
C GLU A 217 -14.35 -11.63 -6.46
N ILE A 218 -13.68 -11.97 -7.56
CA ILE A 218 -13.93 -11.35 -8.87
C ILE A 218 -15.08 -12.10 -9.56
N PRO A 219 -16.20 -11.44 -9.87
CA PRO A 219 -17.36 -12.11 -10.43
C PRO A 219 -17.14 -12.47 -11.90
N HIS A 220 -17.81 -13.53 -12.37
CA HIS A 220 -17.71 -13.98 -13.76
C HIS A 220 -18.21 -12.93 -14.78
N GLU A 221 -19.26 -12.18 -14.44
CA GLU A 221 -19.88 -11.14 -15.28
C GLU A 221 -20.20 -9.91 -14.42
N PHE A 222 -19.60 -8.76 -14.75
CA PHE A 222 -19.60 -7.56 -13.92
C PHE A 222 -20.96 -6.90 -13.90
N LEU A 223 -21.61 -6.74 -15.07
CA LEU A 223 -22.91 -6.06 -15.18
C LEU A 223 -24.06 -6.79 -14.49
N LYS A 224 -23.90 -8.08 -14.16
CA LYS A 224 -24.89 -8.87 -13.41
C LYS A 224 -24.62 -8.93 -11.91
N THR A 225 -23.49 -8.40 -11.47
CA THR A 225 -23.08 -8.44 -10.06
C THR A 225 -23.19 -7.06 -9.46
N LYS A 226 -23.91 -6.95 -8.35
CA LYS A 226 -24.05 -5.68 -7.62
C LYS A 226 -23.06 -5.54 -6.47
N LYS A 227 -22.78 -6.63 -5.76
CA LYS A 227 -21.99 -6.64 -4.53
C LYS A 227 -20.91 -7.71 -4.61
N LEU A 228 -19.68 -7.36 -4.23
CA LEU A 228 -18.58 -8.32 -4.12
C LEU A 228 -18.54 -8.97 -2.74
N SER A 229 -18.16 -10.24 -2.73
CA SER A 229 -17.99 -11.05 -1.53
C SER A 229 -16.53 -11.16 -1.16
N ILE A 230 -16.25 -11.37 0.13
CA ILE A 230 -14.92 -11.71 0.63
C ILE A 230 -14.74 -13.22 0.54
N SER A 231 -13.74 -13.67 -0.22
CA SER A 231 -13.41 -15.10 -0.40
C SER A 231 -12.36 -15.58 0.60
N GLY A 232 -11.57 -14.68 1.18
CA GLY A 232 -10.48 -15.01 2.08
C GLY A 232 -10.15 -13.87 3.04
N LYS A 233 -9.58 -14.24 4.19
CA LYS A 233 -9.15 -13.31 5.22
C LYS A 233 -7.95 -13.89 5.95
N THR A 234 -6.84 -13.16 5.95
CA THR A 234 -5.57 -13.59 6.56
C THR A 234 -5.06 -12.50 7.48
N GLU A 235 -4.72 -12.83 8.73
CA GLU A 235 -4.13 -11.85 9.65
C GLU A 235 -2.71 -11.51 9.24
N ILE A 236 -2.40 -10.22 9.16
CA ILE A 236 -1.06 -9.75 8.84
C ILE A 236 -0.24 -9.68 10.13
N THR A 237 0.87 -10.40 10.18
CA THR A 237 1.75 -10.47 11.34
C THR A 237 3.21 -10.22 10.95
N CYS A 238 3.98 -9.62 11.85
CA CYS A 238 5.42 -9.50 11.69
C CYS A 238 6.12 -9.70 13.03
N ALA A 239 7.18 -10.50 13.05
CA ALA A 239 7.94 -10.82 14.26
C ALA A 239 7.08 -11.23 15.48
N GLY A 240 5.93 -11.89 15.24
CA GLY A 240 5.00 -12.34 16.28
C GLY A 240 3.92 -11.34 16.71
N TYR A 241 3.81 -10.18 16.05
CA TYR A 241 2.82 -9.14 16.36
C TYR A 241 1.86 -8.91 15.19
N SER A 242 0.60 -8.62 15.48
CA SER A 242 -0.39 -8.19 14.49
C SER A 242 -0.05 -6.80 13.94
N ILE A 243 -0.17 -6.62 12.62
CA ILE A 243 0.14 -5.37 11.93
C ILE A 243 -1.14 -4.63 11.61
N TYR A 244 -1.36 -3.47 12.21
CA TYR A 244 -2.46 -2.57 11.84
C TYR A 244 -2.00 -1.54 10.83
N HIS A 245 -2.97 -0.82 10.23
CA HIS A 245 -2.71 0.31 9.34
C HIS A 245 -1.93 -0.07 8.08
N VAL A 246 -2.06 -1.32 7.65
CA VAL A 246 -1.57 -1.74 6.33
C VAL A 246 -2.38 -0.99 5.28
N ASN A 247 -1.69 -0.28 4.40
CA ASN A 247 -2.28 0.63 3.44
C ASN A 247 -2.06 0.12 2.02
N GLU A 248 -1.43 0.93 1.17
CA GLU A 248 -1.19 0.62 -0.23
C GLU A 248 -0.40 -0.69 -0.42
N LEU A 249 -0.73 -1.42 -1.49
CA LEU A 249 -0.28 -2.78 -1.77
C LEU A 249 0.28 -2.88 -3.19
N GLU A 250 1.30 -3.72 -3.36
CA GLU A 250 1.85 -4.06 -4.68
C GLU A 250 2.21 -5.55 -4.76
N TYR A 251 1.77 -6.23 -5.82
CA TYR A 251 1.96 -7.68 -5.99
C TYR A 251 3.29 -8.02 -6.68
N HIS A 252 4.09 -8.84 -6.00
CA HIS A 252 5.36 -9.32 -6.54
C HIS A 252 5.17 -10.67 -7.25
N VAL A 253 5.07 -10.63 -8.58
CA VAL A 253 4.77 -11.81 -9.42
C VAL A 253 5.74 -12.97 -9.21
N GLN A 254 7.04 -12.71 -9.13
CA GLN A 254 8.06 -13.75 -8.99
C GLN A 254 7.98 -14.48 -7.65
N ALA A 255 7.91 -13.72 -6.56
CA ALA A 255 7.87 -14.29 -5.21
C ALA A 255 6.47 -14.72 -4.76
N LYS A 256 5.42 -14.25 -5.44
CA LYS A 256 4.00 -14.40 -5.06
C LYS A 256 3.71 -13.83 -3.66
N THR A 257 4.26 -12.64 -3.40
CA THR A 257 4.19 -11.90 -2.14
C THR A 257 3.59 -10.52 -2.37
N LEU A 258 3.32 -9.78 -1.29
CA LEU A 258 2.85 -8.40 -1.36
C LEU A 258 3.82 -7.45 -0.69
N TYR A 259 4.21 -6.38 -1.38
CA TYR A 259 4.72 -5.19 -0.70
C TYR A 259 3.55 -4.39 -0.14
N ALA A 260 3.71 -3.82 1.04
CA ALA A 260 2.67 -3.05 1.69
C ALA A 260 3.23 -1.87 2.47
N ASN A 261 2.66 -0.67 2.27
CA ASN A 261 2.93 0.47 3.14
C ASN A 261 2.26 0.26 4.51
N ILE A 262 2.92 0.72 5.57
CA ILE A 262 2.31 0.83 6.90
C ILE A 262 2.06 2.32 7.18
N PHE A 263 0.79 2.72 7.19
CA PHE A 263 0.38 4.12 7.28
C PHE A 263 0.94 4.82 8.53
N LEU A 264 1.34 6.09 8.36
CA LEU A 264 2.05 6.91 9.36
C LEU A 264 3.44 6.42 9.77
N THR A 265 4.00 5.44 9.06
CA THR A 265 5.38 4.98 9.27
C THR A 265 6.23 5.22 8.04
N LYS A 266 7.53 4.94 8.18
CA LYS A 266 8.51 4.96 7.09
C LYS A 266 8.82 3.53 6.59
N LEU A 267 7.93 2.58 6.87
CA LEU A 267 8.16 1.16 6.64
C LEU A 267 7.33 0.64 5.47
N ILE A 268 7.95 -0.26 4.72
CA ILE A 268 7.28 -1.19 3.80
C ILE A 268 7.54 -2.61 4.31
N LEU A 269 6.51 -3.45 4.28
CA LEU A 269 6.64 -4.88 4.52
C LEU A 269 6.54 -5.64 3.21
N GLU A 270 7.30 -6.72 3.06
CA GLU A 270 6.94 -7.79 2.11
C GLU A 270 6.23 -8.90 2.88
N ILE A 271 5.08 -9.37 2.41
CA ILE A 271 4.16 -10.27 3.13
C ILE A 271 3.95 -11.56 2.34
N ASP A 272 4.06 -12.71 3.01
CA ASP A 272 3.59 -14.00 2.49
C ASP A 272 2.05 -13.99 2.48
N ILE A 273 1.44 -14.01 1.30
CA ILE A 273 -0.03 -13.91 1.13
C ILE A 273 -0.75 -15.09 1.80
N SER A 274 -0.15 -16.28 1.77
CA SER A 274 -0.78 -17.51 2.28
C SER A 274 -0.80 -17.57 3.80
N LYS A 275 0.21 -16.99 4.46
CA LYS A 275 0.38 -17.03 5.92
C LYS A 275 0.09 -15.71 6.62
N GLY A 276 0.11 -14.60 5.88
CA GLY A 276 0.07 -13.23 6.40
C GLY A 276 1.33 -12.81 7.15
N THR A 277 2.37 -13.64 7.19
CA THR A 277 3.63 -13.34 7.89
C THR A 277 4.52 -12.44 7.03
N CYS A 278 5.12 -11.42 7.64
CA CYS A 278 6.13 -10.61 6.97
C CYS A 278 7.39 -11.45 6.66
N LEU A 279 7.94 -11.22 5.47
CA LEU A 279 9.18 -11.80 4.96
C LEU A 279 10.31 -10.79 4.97
N LYS A 280 9.99 -9.51 4.70
CA LYS A 280 10.96 -8.42 4.73
C LYS A 280 10.39 -7.21 5.45
N ILE A 281 11.27 -6.47 6.14
CA ILE A 281 10.99 -5.12 6.64
C ILE A 281 11.96 -4.17 5.94
N ILE A 282 11.41 -3.18 5.24
CA ILE A 282 12.15 -2.18 4.47
C ILE A 282 11.96 -0.83 5.15
N ASN A 283 13.06 -0.20 5.58
CA ASN A 283 13.03 1.08 6.26
C ASN A 283 13.44 2.22 5.31
N LEU A 284 12.48 3.11 5.02
CA LEU A 284 12.65 4.27 4.16
C LEU A 284 12.91 5.58 4.94
N SER A 285 13.44 5.47 6.16
CA SER A 285 13.86 6.65 6.91
C SER A 285 14.89 7.47 6.13
N GLY A 286 14.76 8.80 6.16
CA GLY A 286 15.63 9.68 5.38
C GLY A 286 15.10 10.01 3.97
N LEU A 287 14.08 9.30 3.48
CA LEU A 287 13.63 9.47 2.08
C LEU A 287 12.83 10.75 1.90
N VAL A 288 11.88 11.03 2.80
CA VAL A 288 11.04 12.25 2.75
C VAL A 288 11.87 13.53 2.87
N GLU A 289 13.00 13.46 3.59
CA GLU A 289 13.96 14.55 3.71
C GLU A 289 14.60 14.95 2.36
N GLN A 290 14.52 14.08 1.35
CA GLN A 290 15.04 14.31 -0.01
C GLN A 290 13.99 14.90 -0.95
N CYS A 291 12.74 15.08 -0.50
CA CYS A 291 11.70 15.75 -1.29
C CYS A 291 11.98 17.25 -1.44
N ASP A 292 11.69 17.79 -2.63
CA ASP A 292 11.94 19.20 -2.96
C ASP A 292 11.18 20.17 -2.05
N ASN A 293 10.00 19.78 -1.56
CA ASN A 293 9.17 20.57 -0.65
C ASN A 293 9.31 20.18 0.83
N TYR A 294 10.34 19.43 1.23
CA TYR A 294 10.42 18.82 2.58
C TYR A 294 10.13 19.81 3.73
N GLN A 295 10.62 21.06 3.64
CA GLN A 295 10.41 22.06 4.70
C GLN A 295 8.94 22.46 4.89
N GLU A 296 8.15 22.42 3.82
CA GLU A 296 6.70 22.63 3.84
C GLU A 296 5.98 21.33 4.21
N GLY A 297 6.32 20.24 3.52
CA GLY A 297 5.72 18.92 3.71
C GLY A 297 5.82 18.42 5.15
N LYS A 298 6.95 18.64 5.84
CA LYS A 298 7.13 18.23 7.24
C LYS A 298 6.14 18.87 8.23
N LYS A 299 5.49 19.97 7.85
CA LYS A 299 4.45 20.63 8.66
C LYS A 299 3.07 20.00 8.46
N ASN A 300 2.88 19.27 7.36
CA ASN A 300 1.65 18.60 7.04
C ASN A 300 1.70 17.15 7.52
N GLN A 301 0.86 16.81 8.50
CA GLN A 301 0.79 15.47 9.08
C GLN A 301 0.26 14.41 8.09
N GLU A 302 -0.41 14.84 7.02
CA GLU A 302 -0.90 13.95 5.96
C GLU A 302 0.16 13.66 4.90
N SER A 303 1.29 14.38 4.91
CA SER A 303 2.39 14.21 3.96
C SER A 303 3.26 13.00 4.32
N VAL A 304 2.73 11.80 4.11
CA VAL A 304 3.35 10.52 4.54
C VAL A 304 3.65 9.59 3.37
N LEU A 305 4.59 8.66 3.58
CA LEU A 305 4.92 7.59 2.65
C LEU A 305 3.65 6.79 2.28
N ASN A 306 3.38 6.66 0.99
CA ASN A 306 2.27 5.88 0.43
C ASN A 306 2.41 5.76 -1.10
N GLY A 307 2.18 4.58 -1.66
CA GLY A 307 2.34 4.29 -3.08
C GLY A 307 3.65 3.53 -3.33
N ILE A 308 3.51 2.31 -3.83
CA ILE A 308 4.61 1.38 -4.14
C ILE A 308 4.32 0.79 -5.51
N ALA A 309 5.29 0.83 -6.40
CA ALA A 309 5.23 0.08 -7.65
C ALA A 309 6.51 -0.73 -7.82
N ILE A 310 6.41 -1.97 -8.28
CA ILE A 310 7.59 -2.77 -8.60
C ILE A 310 8.11 -2.35 -9.98
N ASP A 311 9.40 -2.05 -10.07
CA ASP A 311 10.05 -1.71 -11.33
C ASP A 311 9.94 -2.88 -12.35
N PRO A 312 9.26 -2.69 -13.49
CA PRO A 312 9.02 -3.75 -14.46
C PRO A 312 10.32 -4.28 -15.10
N HIS A 313 11.42 -3.51 -15.08
CA HIS A 313 12.70 -3.98 -15.59
C HIS A 313 13.32 -5.11 -14.77
N ASN A 314 12.92 -5.26 -13.51
CA ASN A 314 13.40 -6.32 -12.62
C ASN A 314 12.29 -6.95 -11.77
N ASN A 315 11.03 -6.89 -12.21
CA ASN A 315 9.88 -7.48 -11.51
C ASN A 315 9.92 -9.02 -11.39
N LYS A 316 10.83 -9.68 -12.11
CA LYS A 316 11.05 -11.14 -12.11
C LYS A 316 12.27 -11.60 -11.32
N VAL A 317 12.75 -10.80 -10.36
CA VAL A 317 13.84 -11.20 -9.44
C VAL A 317 13.41 -11.13 -7.98
N ASP A 318 14.09 -11.88 -7.10
CA ASP A 318 13.71 -11.99 -5.67
C ASP A 318 13.73 -10.66 -4.89
N LEU A 319 14.50 -9.68 -5.37
CA LEU A 319 14.66 -8.37 -4.75
C LEU A 319 14.60 -7.27 -5.83
N PRO A 320 13.40 -6.91 -6.31
CA PRO A 320 13.24 -5.89 -7.34
C PRO A 320 13.58 -4.49 -6.80
N ASN A 321 13.80 -3.57 -7.72
CA ASN A 321 13.76 -2.15 -7.38
C ASN A 321 12.29 -1.75 -7.19
N LEU A 322 12.06 -0.80 -6.31
CA LEU A 322 10.72 -0.25 -6.08
C LEU A 322 10.70 1.20 -6.54
N LEU A 323 9.61 1.64 -7.14
CA LEU A 323 9.26 3.06 -7.20
C LEU A 323 8.37 3.37 -6.00
N VAL A 324 8.74 4.37 -5.22
CA VAL A 324 8.01 4.76 -4.02
C VAL A 324 7.75 6.26 -4.02
N THR A 325 6.63 6.67 -3.45
CA THR A 325 6.27 8.08 -3.26
C THR A 325 5.50 8.27 -1.94
N GLY A 326 4.83 9.41 -1.80
CA GLY A 326 3.94 9.68 -0.70
C GLY A 326 2.82 10.63 -1.05
N LYS A 327 1.89 10.75 -0.10
CA LYS A 327 0.83 11.73 -0.13
C LYS A 327 1.46 13.12 -0.10
N LEU A 328 1.12 13.96 -1.07
CA LEU A 328 1.62 15.33 -1.21
C LEU A 328 3.13 15.43 -1.45
N TRP A 329 3.79 14.33 -1.83
CA TRP A 329 5.20 14.36 -2.19
C TRP A 329 5.33 14.94 -3.62
N PRO A 330 6.30 15.83 -3.87
CA PRO A 330 6.56 16.37 -5.19
C PRO A 330 7.56 15.50 -5.98
N ASN A 331 7.99 14.37 -5.42
CA ASN A 331 8.97 13.48 -6.01
C ASN A 331 8.59 12.01 -5.83
N MET A 332 8.90 11.21 -6.85
CA MET A 332 8.94 9.75 -6.77
C MET A 332 10.39 9.28 -6.76
N PHE A 333 10.68 8.17 -6.10
CA PHE A 333 12.02 7.64 -5.96
C PHE A 333 12.06 6.19 -6.42
N GLN A 334 12.88 5.90 -7.43
CA GLN A 334 13.26 4.53 -7.72
C GLN A 334 14.38 4.15 -6.76
N ILE A 335 14.14 3.11 -5.97
CA ILE A 335 15.01 2.67 -4.90
C ILE A 335 15.48 1.24 -5.15
N ARG A 336 16.75 0.99 -4.85
CA ARG A 336 17.34 -0.35 -4.78
C ARG A 336 17.36 -0.79 -3.32
N LEU A 337 16.83 -1.96 -3.03
CA LEU A 337 16.83 -2.51 -1.67
C LEU A 337 18.23 -3.04 -1.32
N VAL A 338 18.74 -2.64 -0.16
CA VAL A 338 20.04 -3.06 0.36
C VAL A 338 19.85 -3.76 1.69
N LYS A 339 20.36 -4.99 1.82
CA LYS A 339 20.25 -5.75 3.05
C LYS A 339 21.05 -5.05 4.15
N SER A 340 20.42 -4.82 5.31
CA SER A 340 21.10 -4.26 6.47
C SER A 340 22.01 -5.32 7.12
N ILE A 341 23.30 -5.02 7.24
CA ILE A 341 24.33 -5.97 7.73
C ILE A 341 24.63 -5.75 9.24
N GLY A 342 23.94 -4.81 9.91
CA GLY A 342 24.17 -4.46 11.31
C GLY A 342 23.09 -4.96 12.26
N LYS A 343 23.48 -5.63 13.37
CA LYS A 343 22.57 -6.01 14.48
C LYS A 343 21.78 -4.82 15.08
N LEU A 344 22.22 -3.59 14.85
CA LEU A 344 21.69 -2.38 15.49
C LEU A 344 20.66 -1.59 14.64
N GLU A 345 20.49 -1.88 13.35
CA GLU A 345 19.43 -1.22 12.55
C GLU A 345 18.06 -1.88 12.78
N ALA A 346 18.04 -3.20 12.95
CA ALA A 346 16.81 -3.94 13.24
C ALA A 346 16.13 -3.49 14.55
N ALA A 347 16.90 -3.11 15.58
CA ALA A 347 16.34 -2.57 16.82
C ALA A 347 15.67 -1.20 16.61
N THR A 348 16.24 -0.35 15.75
CA THR A 348 15.65 0.94 15.37
C THR A 348 14.39 0.76 14.52
N VAL A 349 14.45 -0.16 13.55
CA VAL A 349 13.33 -0.59 12.71
C VAL A 349 12.19 -1.13 13.57
N LEU A 350 12.51 -2.03 14.51
CA LEU A 350 11.58 -2.55 15.49
C LEU A 350 11.08 -1.44 16.43
N SER A 351 11.90 -0.45 16.81
CA SER A 351 11.43 0.67 17.64
C SER A 351 10.43 1.57 16.91
N GLU A 352 10.67 1.89 15.63
CA GLU A 352 9.73 2.66 14.79
C GLU A 352 8.44 1.87 14.57
N TYR A 353 8.58 0.57 14.30
CA TYR A 353 7.49 -0.39 14.20
C TYR A 353 6.69 -0.51 15.52
N PHE A 354 7.33 -0.62 16.69
CA PHE A 354 6.64 -0.72 17.98
C PHE A 354 6.07 0.62 18.47
N LYS A 355 6.63 1.76 18.05
CA LYS A 355 6.01 3.08 18.27
C LYS A 355 4.65 3.19 17.56
N SER A 356 4.46 2.54 16.41
CA SER A 356 3.19 2.57 15.66
C SER A 356 2.19 1.50 16.12
N ILE A 357 2.65 0.32 16.56
CA ILE A 357 1.77 -0.79 17.02
C ILE A 357 1.19 -0.53 18.42
N GLY A 358 1.81 0.35 19.20
CA GLY A 358 1.39 0.67 20.58
C GLY A 358 0.13 1.52 20.72
N LYS A 359 -0.50 1.97 19.63
CA LYS A 359 -1.78 2.67 19.70
C LYS A 359 -2.87 1.86 19.01
N LYS A 360 -3.71 1.19 19.81
CA LYS A 360 -5.15 1.26 19.55
C LYS A 360 -5.50 2.75 19.53
N VAL A 361 -5.45 3.40 18.38
CA VAL A 361 -6.01 4.75 18.28
C VAL A 361 -7.52 4.53 18.31
N SER A 362 -8.06 4.81 19.50
CA SER A 362 -9.47 4.91 19.85
C SER A 362 -10.30 5.65 18.81
#